data_AF-A0AAT9LDY1-F1
#
_entry.id   AF-A0AAT9LDY1-F1
#
_cell.length_a   1.000
_cell.length_b   1.000
_cell.length_c   1.000
_cell.angle_alpha   90.00
_cell.angle_beta   90.00
_cell.angle_gamma   90.00
#
_symmetry.space_group_name_H-M   'P 1'
#
loop_
_entity.id
_entity.type
_entity.pdbx_description
1 polymer ?
#
loop_
_entity_poly.entity_id
_entity_poly.type
_entity_poly.pdbx_seq_one_letter_code
_entity_poly.pdbx_strand_id
1 'polypeptide(L)'
;MRSAVLLTGLLLDLLFLVPAKIGTAVLEGIRDAADKERLVTEESIKDKLKELQVSLEQGEISEEEYEEAEEMLINRLKLLSQGGEG
;
A
#
# COMPACT_ATOMS: atom_id res chain seq x y z
N MET A 1 -36.39 9.00 -6.75
CA MET A 1 -35.15 8.20 -6.80
C MET A 1 -34.15 8.79 -5.82
N ARG A 2 -34.15 8.36 -4.55
CA ARG A 2 -33.26 8.91 -3.49
C ARG A 2 -32.65 7.85 -2.55
N SER A 3 -32.95 6.56 -2.75
CA SER A 3 -32.53 5.50 -1.82
C SER A 3 -31.21 4.83 -2.18
N ALA A 4 -30.68 5.01 -3.40
CA ALA A 4 -29.44 4.35 -3.82
C ALA A 4 -28.18 5.02 -3.25
N VAL A 5 -28.20 6.35 -3.03
CA VAL A 5 -27.06 7.13 -2.54
C VAL A 5 -26.74 6.87 -1.07
N LEU A 6 -27.74 6.47 -0.28
CA LEU A 6 -27.57 6.19 1.15
C LEU A 6 -26.92 4.82 1.40
N LEU A 7 -27.21 3.83 0.55
CA LEU A 7 -26.61 2.50 0.63
C LEU A 7 -25.11 2.53 0.30
N THR A 8 -24.70 3.36 -0.65
CA THR A 8 -23.28 3.54 -0.99
C THR A 8 -22.48 4.18 0.13
N GLY A 9 -23.03 5.18 0.82
CA GLY A 9 -22.36 5.79 1.99
C GLY A 9 -22.24 4.82 3.18
N LEU A 10 -23.29 4.05 3.44
CA LEU A 10 -23.32 3.11 4.57
C LEU A 10 -22.37 1.90 4.37
N LEU A 11 -22.14 1.48 3.13
CA LEU A 11 -21.18 0.43 2.80
C LEU A 11 -19.73 0.92 2.92
N LEU A 12 -19.46 2.17 2.52
CA LEU A 12 -18.17 2.83 2.75
C LEU A 12 -17.88 2.98 4.25
N ASP A 13 -18.84 3.47 5.04
CA ASP A 13 -18.67 3.65 6.49
C ASP A 13 -18.48 2.31 7.25
N LEU A 14 -19.10 1.22 6.78
CA LEU A 14 -18.95 -0.12 7.36
C LEU A 14 -17.65 -0.82 6.91
N LEU A 15 -17.15 -0.53 5.72
CA LEU A 15 -15.86 -1.03 5.20
C LEU A 15 -14.67 -0.31 5.86
N PHE A 16 -14.78 0.98 6.16
CA PHE A 16 -13.80 1.71 6.97
C PHE A 16 -13.79 1.31 8.45
N LEU A 17 -14.77 0.49 8.89
CA LEU A 17 -14.83 -0.11 10.22
C LEU A 17 -14.15 -1.49 10.27
N VAL A 18 -13.43 -1.89 9.22
CA VAL A 18 -12.40 -2.93 9.29
C VAL A 18 -11.35 -2.47 10.32
N PRO A 19 -10.85 -3.35 11.20
CA PRO A 19 -9.94 -2.90 12.24
C PRO A 19 -8.67 -2.41 11.54
N ALA A 20 -8.36 -1.12 11.68
CA ALA A 20 -7.09 -0.47 11.28
C ALA A 20 -5.81 -1.22 11.72
N LYS A 21 -5.95 -2.28 12.52
CA LYS A 21 -4.89 -3.22 12.87
C LYS A 21 -4.43 -4.14 11.73
N ILE A 22 -5.20 -4.32 10.65
CA ILE A 22 -4.76 -5.13 9.51
C ILE A 22 -3.80 -4.31 8.62
N GLY A 23 -4.11 -3.05 8.33
CA GLY A 23 -3.28 -2.20 7.47
C GLY A 23 -1.90 -1.88 8.06
N THR A 24 -1.84 -1.63 9.37
CA THR A 24 -0.56 -1.47 10.10
C THR A 24 0.39 -2.67 9.94
N ALA A 25 -0.12 -3.90 9.89
CA ALA A 25 0.72 -5.09 9.72
C ALA A 25 1.33 -5.19 8.30
N VAL A 26 0.61 -4.69 7.29
CA VAL A 26 1.11 -4.63 5.90
C VAL A 26 2.21 -3.58 5.78
N LEU A 27 1.99 -2.39 6.35
CA LEU A 27 2.98 -1.33 6.42
C LEU A 27 4.25 -1.75 7.17
N GLU A 28 4.09 -2.38 8.34
CA GLU A 28 5.20 -2.97 9.09
C GLU A 28 5.94 -4.01 8.24
N GLY A 29 5.22 -4.85 7.49
CA GLY A 29 5.82 -5.83 6.60
C GLY A 29 6.65 -5.23 5.46
N ILE A 30 6.20 -4.10 4.89
CA ILE A 30 6.94 -3.38 3.83
C ILE A 30 8.18 -2.71 4.41
N ARG A 31 8.05 -2.05 5.57
CA ARG A 31 9.17 -1.44 6.28
C ARG A 31 10.22 -2.47 6.69
N ASP A 32 9.78 -3.60 7.25
CA ASP A 32 10.65 -4.74 7.56
C ASP A 32 11.33 -5.30 6.31
N ALA A 33 10.63 -5.35 5.17
CA ALA A 33 11.20 -5.83 3.91
C ALA A 33 12.23 -4.85 3.32
N ALA A 34 12.05 -3.54 3.53
CA ALA A 34 13.05 -2.53 3.21
C ALA A 34 14.33 -2.71 4.03
N ASP A 35 14.17 -2.98 5.33
CA ASP A 35 15.28 -3.17 6.26
C ASP A 35 15.97 -4.55 6.07
N LYS A 36 15.22 -5.60 5.72
CA LYS A 36 15.70 -7.00 5.57
C LYS A 36 16.25 -7.35 4.18
N GLU A 37 16.78 -6.39 3.43
CA GLU A 37 17.34 -6.64 2.08
C GLU A 37 16.34 -7.24 1.06
N ARG A 38 15.03 -7.29 1.34
CA ARG A 38 14.04 -7.83 0.39
C ARG A 38 13.74 -6.87 -0.75
N LEU A 39 13.96 -5.58 -0.54
CA LEU A 39 13.79 -4.50 -1.53
C LEU A 39 15.15 -4.04 -2.08
N VAL A 40 15.95 -5.00 -2.56
CA VAL A 40 17.30 -4.77 -3.12
C VAL A 40 17.32 -4.65 -4.63
N THR A 41 16.28 -5.12 -5.32
CA THR A 41 16.18 -5.02 -6.79
C THR A 41 14.98 -4.19 -7.22
N GLU A 42 15.08 -3.58 -8.40
CA GLU A 42 13.98 -2.83 -9.02
C GLU A 42 12.71 -3.70 -9.17
N GLU A 43 12.89 -4.97 -9.58
CA GLU A 43 11.81 -5.94 -9.74
C GLU A 43 11.09 -6.23 -8.42
N SER A 44 11.84 -6.47 -7.33
CA SER A 44 11.26 -6.76 -6.01
C SER A 44 10.38 -5.62 -5.49
N ILE A 45 10.78 -4.37 -5.76
CA ILE A 45 10.02 -3.17 -5.37
C ILE A 45 8.76 -3.03 -6.22
N LYS A 46 8.86 -3.25 -7.54
CA LYS A 46 7.70 -3.23 -8.44
C LYS A 46 6.66 -4.28 -8.05
N ASP A 47 7.08 -5.46 -7.62
CA ASP A 47 6.14 -6.48 -7.16
C ASP A 47 5.46 -6.09 -5.85
N LYS A 48 6.15 -5.40 -4.93
CA LYS A 48 5.49 -4.87 -3.72
C LYS A 48 4.54 -3.72 -3.98
N LEU A 49 4.84 -2.86 -4.94
CA LEU A 49 3.88 -1.85 -5.41
C LEU A 49 2.59 -2.51 -5.93
N LYS A 50 2.69 -3.63 -6.67
CA LYS A 50 1.49 -4.38 -7.11
C LYS A 50 0.72 -4.99 -5.95
N GLU A 51 1.42 -5.63 -5.00
CA GLU A 51 0.78 -6.19 -3.80
C GLU A 51 0.06 -5.11 -2.98
N LEU A 52 0.67 -3.94 -2.85
CA LEU A 52 0.08 -2.78 -2.18
C LEU A 52 -1.18 -2.29 -2.89
N GLN A 53 -1.16 -2.19 -4.23
CA GLN A 53 -2.33 -1.82 -5.03
C GLN A 53 -3.48 -2.83 -4.86
N VAL A 54 -3.18 -4.13 -4.88
CA VAL A 54 -4.18 -5.19 -4.65
C VAL A 54 -4.79 -5.09 -3.24
N SER A 55 -3.96 -4.78 -2.24
CA SER A 55 -4.42 -4.62 -0.86
C SER A 55 -5.37 -3.43 -0.72
N LEU A 56 -5.09 -2.32 -1.41
CA LEU A 56 -5.98 -1.14 -1.46
C LEU A 56 -7.31 -1.48 -2.14
N GLU A 57 -7.26 -2.16 -3.30
CA GLU A 57 -8.46 -2.58 -4.04
C GLU A 57 -9.35 -3.53 -3.24
N GLN A 58 -8.77 -4.36 -2.40
CA GLN A 58 -9.47 -5.26 -1.50
C GLN A 58 -9.98 -4.57 -0.22
N GLY A 59 -9.61 -3.30 0.00
CA GLY A 59 -9.94 -2.55 1.21
C GLY A 59 -9.20 -3.07 2.45
N GLU A 60 -8.07 -3.77 2.27
CA GLU A 60 -7.23 -4.27 3.37
C GLU A 60 -6.38 -3.17 4.00
N ILE A 61 -6.10 -2.11 3.22
CA ILE A 61 -5.41 -0.88 3.63
C ILE A 61 -6.23 0.33 3.19
N SER A 62 -6.04 1.44 3.90
CA SER A 62 -6.58 2.75 3.52
C SER A 62 -5.74 3.43 2.43
N GLU A 63 -6.30 4.49 1.83
CA GLU A 63 -5.59 5.32 0.85
C GLU A 63 -4.37 6.03 1.47
N GLU A 64 -4.47 6.48 2.73
CA GLU A 64 -3.36 7.09 3.47
C GLU A 64 -2.23 6.08 3.72
N GLU A 65 -2.55 4.85 4.15
CA GLU A 65 -1.56 3.78 4.33
C GLU A 65 -0.92 3.36 3.00
N TYR A 66 -1.70 3.39 1.91
CA TYR A 66 -1.17 3.16 0.56
C TYR A 66 -0.16 4.24 0.17
N GLU A 67 -0.50 5.52 0.32
CA GLU A 67 0.37 6.64 -0.05
C GLU A 67 1.70 6.61 0.70
N GLU A 68 1.68 6.35 2.01
CA GLU A 68 2.90 6.24 2.82
C GLU A 68 3.81 5.09 2.34
N ALA A 69 3.24 3.90 2.11
CA ALA A 69 4.00 2.75 1.63
C ALA A 69 4.52 2.95 0.20
N GLU A 70 3.71 3.53 -0.68
CA GLU A 70 4.08 3.82 -2.07
C GLU A 70 5.27 4.79 -2.12
N GLU A 71 5.23 5.87 -1.32
CA GLU A 71 6.32 6.84 -1.28
C GLU A 71 7.64 6.18 -0.85
N MET A 72 7.61 5.33 0.18
CA MET A 72 8.78 4.57 0.62
C MET A 72 9.36 3.68 -0.49
N LEU A 73 8.50 2.93 -1.17
CA LEU A 73 8.88 2.02 -2.24
C LEU A 73 9.44 2.76 -3.46
N ILE A 74 8.78 3.85 -3.89
CA ILE A 74 9.25 4.69 -5.00
C ILE A 74 10.58 5.35 -4.68
N ASN A 75 10.77 5.85 -3.45
CA ASN A 75 12.05 6.42 -3.03
C ASN A 75 13.15 5.37 -3.09
N ARG A 76 12.87 4.14 -2.67
CA ARG A 76 13.82 3.02 -2.80
C ARG A 76 14.13 2.70 -4.27
N LEU A 77 13.11 2.69 -5.13
CA LEU A 77 13.25 2.46 -6.57
C LEU A 77 14.17 3.49 -7.22
N LYS A 78 13.99 4.78 -6.88
CA LYS A 78 14.83 5.87 -7.35
C LYS A 78 16.29 5.69 -6.94
N LEU A 79 16.54 5.27 -5.69
CA LEU A 79 17.91 5.01 -5.22
C LEU A 79 18.60 3.89 -6.01
N LEU A 80 17.88 2.82 -6.33
CA LEU A 80 18.43 1.72 -7.14
C LEU A 80 18.63 2.14 -8.61
N SER A 81 17.70 2.91 -9.18
CA SER A 81 17.79 3.39 -10.55
C SER A 81 18.91 4.42 -10.73
N GLN A 82 19.15 5.30 -9.76
CA GLN A 82 20.23 6.30 -9.80
C GLN A 82 21.60 5.71 -9.44
N GLY A 83 21.65 4.66 -8.61
CA GLY A 83 22.89 3.94 -8.30
C GLY A 83 23.40 3.01 -9.41
N GLY A 84 22.62 2.78 -10.47
CA GLY A 84 22.99 1.98 -11.64
C GLY A 84 23.64 2.78 -12.78
N GLU A 85 23.79 4.10 -12.64
CA GLU A 85 24.53 4.97 -13.58
C GLU A 85 25.90 5.32 -12.99
N GLY A 86 26.83 4.36 -13.05
CA GLY A 86 28.24 4.52 -12.68
C GLY A 86 29.12 3.47 -13.36
#